data_AF-A0A327UCK4-F1
#
_entry.id   AF-A0A327UCK4-F1
#
_cell.length_a   1.000
_cell.length_b   1.000
_cell.length_c   1.000
_cell.angle_alpha   90.00
_cell.angle_beta   90.00
_cell.angle_gamma   90.00
#
_symmetry.space_group_name_H-M   'P 1'
#
loop_
_entity.id
_entity.type
_entity.pdbx_description
1 polymer ?
#
loop_
_entity_poly.entity_id
_entity_poly.type
_entity_poly.pdbx_seq_one_letter_code
_entity_poly.pdbx_strand_id
1 'polypeptide(L)'
;MSKTQLNVRVDEATAQTARERALERGVSMNRYIEELVERDAGETGQTFVEAASEFMKSYESLFAEEFPEPALRESEGLPRT
;
A
#
# COMPACT_ATOMS: atom_id res chain seq x y z
N MET A 1 -16.00 20.68 -15.17
CA MET A 1 -16.52 19.41 -14.64
C MET A 1 -17.02 19.64 -13.21
N SER A 2 -18.22 19.19 -12.87
CA SER A 2 -18.77 19.33 -11.52
C SER A 2 -17.94 18.53 -10.53
N LYS A 3 -17.45 19.18 -9.47
CA LYS A 3 -16.78 18.46 -8.37
C LYS A 3 -17.80 17.58 -7.65
N THR A 4 -17.50 16.30 -7.54
CA THR A 4 -18.30 15.36 -6.72
C THR A 4 -17.91 15.52 -5.26
N GLN A 5 -18.90 15.64 -4.38
CA GLN A 5 -18.65 15.71 -2.93
C GLN A 5 -18.51 14.31 -2.35
N LEU A 6 -17.43 14.07 -1.59
CA LEU A 6 -17.21 12.85 -0.83
C LEU A 6 -17.18 13.19 0.66
N ASN A 7 -18.10 12.62 1.43
CA ASN A 7 -18.14 12.77 2.89
C ASN A 7 -17.32 11.65 3.54
N VAL A 8 -16.12 11.96 4.03
CA VAL A 8 -15.25 11.01 4.73
C VAL A 8 -15.23 11.32 6.22
N ARG A 9 -15.38 10.29 7.05
CA ARG A 9 -15.13 10.38 8.49
C ARG A 9 -13.72 9.89 8.77
N VAL A 10 -12.95 10.69 9.48
CA VAL A 10 -11.60 10.36 9.94
C VAL A 10 -11.53 10.63 11.44
N ASP A 11 -10.56 10.00 12.10
CA ASP A 11 -10.21 10.36 13.47
C ASP A 11 -9.59 11.76 13.53
N GLU A 12 -9.57 12.33 14.73
CA GLU A 12 -9.11 13.68 14.99
C GLU A 12 -7.62 13.89 14.64
N ALA A 13 -6.77 12.89 14.91
CA ALA A 13 -5.35 12.98 14.64
C ALA A 13 -5.07 13.01 13.13
N THR A 14 -5.80 12.22 12.35
CA THR A 14 -5.73 12.22 10.89
C THR A 14 -6.21 13.55 10.31
N ALA A 15 -7.33 14.10 10.80
CA ALA A 15 -7.82 15.40 10.36
C ALA A 15 -6.83 16.53 10.67
N GLN A 16 -6.24 16.51 11.87
CA GLN A 16 -5.26 17.51 12.30
C GLN A 16 -3.99 17.44 11.43
N THR A 17 -3.49 16.23 11.20
CA THR A 17 -2.34 16.01 10.30
C THR A 17 -2.62 16.58 8.92
N ALA A 18 -3.77 16.27 8.31
CA ALA A 18 -4.11 16.78 6.99
C ALA A 18 -4.18 18.32 6.95
N ARG A 19 -4.69 18.96 8.01
CA ARG A 19 -4.74 20.42 8.13
C ARG A 19 -3.36 21.03 8.23
N GLU A 20 -2.50 20.50 9.09
CA GLU A 20 -1.12 20.99 9.26
C GLU A 20 -0.35 20.89 7.94
N ARG A 21 -0.44 19.74 7.26
CA ARG A 21 0.22 19.54 5.96
C ARG A 21 -0.32 20.46 4.85
N ALA A 22 -1.63 20.75 4.88
CA ALA A 22 -2.22 21.71 3.95
C ALA A 22 -1.72 23.13 4.21
N LEU A 23 -1.62 23.53 5.48
CA LEU A 23 -1.10 24.84 5.91
C LEU A 23 0.37 25.01 5.55
N GLU A 24 1.21 24.00 5.81
CA GLU A 24 2.63 23.99 5.42
C GLU A 24 2.83 24.24 3.92
N ARG A 25 1.89 23.77 3.10
CA ARG A 25 1.90 23.91 1.64
C ARG A 25 1.17 25.16 1.14
N GLY A 26 0.54 25.93 2.04
CA GLY A 26 -0.26 27.11 1.69
C GLY A 26 -1.52 26.79 0.87
N VAL A 27 -2.02 25.55 0.93
CA VAL A 27 -3.20 25.11 0.17
C VAL A 27 -4.38 24.86 1.12
N SER A 28 -5.60 24.92 0.57
CA SER A 28 -6.78 24.49 1.33
C SER A 28 -6.71 23.00 1.65
N MET A 29 -7.29 22.59 2.77
CA MET A 29 -7.38 21.18 3.17
C MET A 29 -8.04 20.32 2.08
N ASN A 30 -9.13 20.81 1.46
CA ASN A 30 -9.80 20.08 0.39
C ASN A 30 -8.89 19.86 -0.83
N ARG A 31 -8.07 20.87 -1.17
CA ARG A 31 -7.09 20.77 -2.26
C ARG A 31 -5.96 19.80 -1.91
N TYR A 32 -5.49 19.83 -0.66
CA TYR A 32 -4.49 18.89 -0.17
C TYR A 32 -4.97 17.44 -0.24
N ILE A 33 -6.21 17.16 0.16
CA ILE A 33 -6.81 15.82 0.07
C ILE A 33 -7.00 15.40 -1.40
N GLU A 34 -7.44 16.31 -2.27
CA GLU A 34 -7.55 16.05 -3.71
C GLU A 34 -6.18 15.62 -4.29
N GLU A 35 -5.13 16.39 -4.02
CA GLU A 35 -3.76 16.06 -4.48
C GLU A 35 -3.19 14.79 -3.85
N LEU A 36 -3.55 14.50 -2.59
CA LEU A 36 -3.15 13.27 -1.92
C LEU A 36 -3.79 12.05 -2.60
N VAL A 37 -5.09 12.12 -2.89
CA VAL A 37 -5.84 11.06 -3.60
C VAL A 37 -5.37 10.94 -5.05
N GLU A 38 -5.12 12.04 -5.74
CA GLU A 38 -4.58 12.03 -7.11
C GLU A 38 -3.17 11.42 -7.16
N ARG A 39 -2.31 11.70 -6.17
CA ARG A 39 -0.98 11.08 -6.07
C ARG A 39 -1.06 9.59 -5.77
N ASP A 40 -1.99 9.17 -4.91
CA ASP A 40 -2.23 7.76 -4.59
C ASP A 40 -2.81 7.00 -5.79
N ALA A 41 -3.74 7.62 -6.51
CA ALA A 41 -4.35 7.07 -7.72
C ALA A 41 -3.41 7.13 -8.95
N GLY A 42 -2.44 8.03 -8.95
CA GLY A 42 -1.47 8.21 -10.02
C GLY A 42 -0.46 7.07 -10.09
N GLU A 43 -0.13 6.65 -11.32
CA GLU A 43 0.68 5.51 -11.76
C GLU A 43 1.99 5.18 -11.00
N THR A 44 2.46 6.01 -10.06
CA THR A 44 3.65 5.70 -9.23
C THR A 44 3.43 4.53 -8.29
N GLY A 45 2.24 4.38 -7.71
CA GLY A 45 1.94 3.24 -6.83
C GLY A 45 1.93 1.91 -7.60
N GLN A 46 1.27 1.90 -8.76
CA GLN A 46 1.24 0.74 -9.65
C GLN A 46 2.63 0.42 -10.21
N THR A 47 3.36 1.42 -10.73
CA THR A 47 4.72 1.25 -11.26
C THR A 47 5.70 0.81 -10.17
N PHE A 48 5.54 1.28 -8.92
CA PHE A 48 6.36 0.85 -7.80
C PHE A 48 6.09 -0.61 -7.43
N VAL A 49 4.82 -1.03 -7.37
CA VAL A 49 4.45 -2.43 -7.09
C VAL A 49 4.92 -3.34 -8.24
N GLU A 50 4.80 -2.89 -9.48
CA GLU A 50 5.27 -3.61 -10.66
C GLU A 50 6.80 -3.75 -10.66
N ALA A 51 7.54 -2.67 -10.38
CA ALA A 51 8.99 -2.70 -10.23
C ALA A 51 9.45 -3.57 -9.04
N ALA A 52 8.74 -3.54 -7.92
CA ALA A 52 9.00 -4.41 -6.78
C ALA A 52 8.72 -5.89 -7.13
N SER A 53 7.69 -6.17 -7.93
CA SER A 53 7.40 -7.52 -8.41
C SER A 53 8.47 -8.03 -9.37
N GLU A 54 8.97 -7.19 -10.28
CA GLU A 54 10.06 -7.50 -11.20
C GLU A 54 11.40 -7.71 -10.46
N PHE A 55 11.68 -6.90 -9.44
CA PHE A 55 12.80 -7.09 -8.53
C PHE A 55 12.71 -8.44 -7.79
N MET A 56 11.56 -8.80 -7.22
CA MET A 56 11.40 -10.08 -6.52
C MET A 56 11.58 -11.28 -7.46
N LYS A 57 11.10 -11.19 -8.72
CA LYS A 57 11.31 -12.23 -9.73
C LYS A 57 12.77 -12.36 -10.16
N SER A 58 13.48 -11.25 -10.35
CA SER A 58 14.89 -11.28 -10.76
C SER A 58 15.83 -11.82 -9.66
N TYR A 59 15.44 -11.69 -8.39
CA TYR A 59 16.22 -12.19 -7.24
C TYR A 59 15.71 -13.53 -6.68
N GLU A 60 14.67 -14.14 -7.25
CA GLU A 60 14.08 -15.42 -6.83
C GLU A 60 15.12 -16.55 -6.73
N SER A 61 16.06 -16.60 -7.68
CA SER A 61 17.13 -17.61 -7.69
C SER A 61 18.16 -17.43 -6.58
N LEU A 62 18.36 -16.20 -6.10
CA LEU A 62 19.29 -15.88 -4.99
C LEU A 62 18.63 -16.12 -3.62
N PHE A 63 17.34 -15.79 -3.48
CA PHE A 63 16.60 -16.05 -2.24
C PHE A 63 16.37 -17.55 -2.00
N ALA A 64 16.18 -18.35 -3.05
CA ALA A 64 16.01 -19.80 -2.94
C ALA A 64 17.26 -20.54 -2.41
N GLU A 65 18.47 -19.98 -2.60
CA GLU A 65 19.71 -20.52 -2.02
C GLU A 65 19.88 -20.13 -0.54
N GLU A 66 19.38 -18.96 -0.11
CA GLU A 66 19.63 -18.42 1.22
C GLU A 66 18.49 -18.70 2.23
N PHE A 67 17.26 -18.93 1.76
CA PHE A 67 16.08 -19.23 2.60
C PHE A 67 15.23 -20.37 2.03
N PRO A 68 15.60 -21.66 2.23
CA PRO A 68 14.72 -22.76 1.88
C PRO A 68 13.43 -22.72 2.72
N GLU A 69 12.27 -22.84 2.07
CA GLU A 69 10.97 -22.80 2.76
C GLU A 69 10.90 -23.89 3.85
N PRO A 70 10.35 -23.59 5.04
CA PRO A 70 10.16 -24.61 6.06
C PRO A 70 9.14 -25.61 5.53
N ALA A 71 9.62 -26.82 5.22
CA ALA A 71 8.81 -27.94 4.79
C ALA A 71 7.57 -28.02 5.70
N LEU A 72 6.39 -27.79 5.10
CA LEU A 72 5.12 -28.06 5.75
C LEU A 72 5.19 -29.51 6.22
N ARG A 73 5.30 -29.71 7.54
CA ARG A 73 5.22 -31.05 8.12
C ARG A 73 3.85 -31.59 7.76
N GLU A 74 3.84 -32.50 6.79
CA GLU A 74 2.71 -33.36 6.49
C GLU A 74 2.25 -33.94 7.83
N SER A 75 1.05 -33.56 8.23
CA SER A 75 0.38 -34.22 9.34
C SER A 75 0.06 -35.62 8.87
N GLU A 76 0.94 -36.58 9.21
CA GLU A 76 0.71 -38.00 8.94
C GLU A 76 -0.61 -38.40 9.62
N GLY A 77 -1.64 -38.56 8.79
CA GLY A 77 -2.93 -39.08 9.18
C GLY A 77 -2.79 -40.51 9.69
N LEU A 78 -3.20 -40.71 10.93
CA LEU A 78 -3.30 -42.02 11.59
C LEU A 78 -4.09 -43.03 10.71
N PRO A 79 -3.63 -44.28 10.54
CA PRO A 79 -4.39 -45.28 9.79
C PRO A 79 -5.65 -45.69 10.57
N ARG A 80 -6.80 -45.63 9.89
CA ARG A 80 -8.05 -46.24 10.36
C ARG A 80 -8.03 -47.73 10.08
N THR A 81 -8.08 -48.55 11.12
CA THR A 81 -8.59 -49.92 11.12
C THR A 81 -9.41 -50.16 12.36
#